data_AF-A0A0B7BSX5-F1
#
_entry.id   AF-A0A0B7BSX5-F1
#
_cell.length_a   1.000
_cell.length_b   1.000
_cell.length_c   1.000
_cell.angle_alpha   90.00
_cell.angle_beta   90.00
_cell.angle_gamma   90.00
#
_symmetry.space_group_name_H-M   'P 1'
#
loop_
_entity.id
_entity.type
_entity.pdbx_description
1 polymer ?
#
loop_
_entity_poly.entity_id
_entity_poly.type
_entity_poly.pdbx_seq_one_letter_code
_entity_poly.pdbx_strand_id
1 'polypeptide(L)'
;LILPGLQDGIQRVIIGYDIDFWLNSLVAMDAITHLTNGRLGLPLTRLLQIDVDDMFVQRTGTRLLVKDVVAMVKSQERIRQIVPEFTYKLGFSGGHYLKGSGDEQNGDRKVIALAQHFDWFSHMYKHEATQNLSRIKLKTSLDNNDQFAKKKNLPQVFDYMVTPFHSGVYPVYDVLYDEWNERGVLSTSTSCYPHPKPTWNRRGFIYRGIMVLPRQYCDLSTTTIRFENYIGGKSGLDNSIHGQRLFKMFLYTPVIMVMTHMSNYANDRLAEYTFENVVKFVNKWTNLNMVAPPPMEIAGRYFEMYPNEVIPIWTNPCQVDTGRNIVPPHVSCTKFPKLIIVGPNQIGSTVLQNFIQAHPLLVSKIGDPIQSNEFQFFHGDKYLLGLDWYQKHFPEPETENVMLFETNANYFDSEMVPKRVHALIPDAKIVIILADPIKRAYMWYQHLRFRMDPAAINYTFYQFVSASNKAPFFLRKARSRCLKSSAYVIHLARWLQYFPVNQIYLVDGDELKDDPVSVVNKLQTFLNLQPFIDFSKKLRYDPLKKFFCRIDNGCLGMTIGRDYPPMDEDSIRYLDSYFADHNTNLKTVLNHIGREHPRWLTETPSI
;
A
#
# COMPACT_ATOMS: atom_id res chain seq x y z
N LEU A 1 -4.76 31.16 23.98
CA LEU A 1 -5.58 31.21 25.21
C LEU A 1 -6.00 29.79 25.58
N ILE A 2 -5.84 29.38 26.84
CA ILE A 2 -6.38 28.10 27.33
C ILE A 2 -7.67 28.42 28.08
N LEU A 3 -8.79 27.85 27.64
CA LEU A 3 -10.09 28.01 28.28
C LEU A 3 -10.45 26.71 29.00
N PRO A 4 -10.67 26.74 30.33
CA PRO A 4 -10.93 25.54 31.12
C PRO A 4 -12.32 24.93 30.88
N GLY A 5 -13.19 25.57 30.08
CA GLY A 5 -14.53 25.05 29.79
C GLY A 5 -15.50 25.13 30.96
N LEU A 6 -15.44 26.20 31.78
CA LEU A 6 -16.24 26.34 33.01
C LEU A 6 -17.75 26.23 32.80
N GLN A 7 -18.25 26.47 31.58
CA GLN A 7 -19.68 26.50 31.27
C GLN A 7 -20.23 25.18 30.68
N ASP A 8 -19.43 24.43 29.94
CA ASP A 8 -19.86 23.22 29.22
C ASP A 8 -18.97 22.00 29.46
N GLY A 9 -17.94 22.13 30.31
CA GLY A 9 -16.98 21.07 30.62
C GLY A 9 -15.96 20.80 29.52
N ILE A 10 -15.94 21.57 28.43
CA ILE A 10 -15.05 21.32 27.28
C ILE A 10 -13.85 22.28 27.34
N GLN A 11 -12.68 21.73 27.63
CA GLN A 11 -11.42 22.48 27.55
C GLN A 11 -11.08 22.83 26.10
N ARG A 12 -10.58 24.05 25.90
CA ARG A 12 -10.24 24.58 24.57
C ARG A 12 -8.92 25.32 24.59
N VAL A 13 -8.18 25.25 23.49
CA VAL A 13 -7.06 26.15 23.22
C VAL A 13 -7.39 26.97 21.98
N ILE A 14 -7.36 28.29 22.11
CA ILE A 14 -7.59 29.23 21.01
C ILE A 14 -6.25 29.79 20.55
N ILE A 15 -5.95 29.61 19.26
CA ILE A 15 -4.80 30.14 18.55
C ILE A 15 -5.33 31.22 17.59
N GLY A 16 -4.97 32.47 17.83
CA GLY A 16 -5.56 33.64 17.15
C GLY A 16 -4.92 34.02 15.82
N TYR A 17 -4.20 33.10 15.17
CA TYR A 17 -3.44 33.36 13.95
C TYR A 17 -3.17 32.06 13.18
N ASP A 18 -2.77 32.16 11.90
CA ASP A 18 -2.60 31.01 10.99
C ASP A 18 -1.51 30.03 11.47
N ILE A 19 -1.75 28.72 11.30
CA ILE A 19 -0.79 27.64 11.55
C ILE A 19 0.42 27.66 10.61
N ASP A 20 0.35 28.43 9.52
CA ASP A 20 1.47 28.69 8.63
C ASP A 20 2.62 29.39 9.35
N PHE A 21 2.31 30.25 10.31
CA PHE A 21 3.31 30.80 11.22
C PHE A 21 3.83 29.69 12.15
N TRP A 22 5.13 29.45 12.10
CA TRP A 22 5.77 28.28 12.71
C TRP A 22 5.60 28.18 14.23
N LEU A 23 5.49 29.30 14.93
CA LEU A 23 5.26 29.28 16.38
C LEU A 23 3.85 28.76 16.70
N ASN A 24 2.87 29.06 15.84
CA ASN A 24 1.51 28.53 15.99
C ASN A 24 1.46 27.04 15.72
N SER A 25 2.29 26.54 14.79
CA SER A 25 2.48 25.10 14.59
C SER A 25 2.97 24.40 15.86
N LEU A 26 3.94 24.99 16.59
CA LEU A 26 4.41 24.45 17.88
C LEU A 26 3.32 24.48 18.94
N VAL A 27 2.67 25.63 19.13
CA VAL A 27 1.58 25.78 20.12
C VAL A 27 0.43 24.83 19.82
N ALA A 28 0.12 24.58 18.54
CA ALA A 28 -0.90 23.62 18.15
C ALA A 28 -0.53 22.18 18.54
N MET A 29 0.72 21.77 18.33
CA MET A 29 1.21 20.45 18.76
C MET A 29 1.14 20.27 20.28
N ASP A 30 1.55 21.29 21.03
CA ASP A 30 1.48 21.29 22.49
C ASP A 30 0.02 21.28 22.98
N ALA A 31 -0.86 22.04 22.31
CA ALA A 31 -2.29 22.05 22.61
C ALA A 31 -2.94 20.68 22.38
N ILE A 32 -2.63 20.01 21.26
CA ILE A 32 -3.11 18.65 20.97
C ILE A 32 -2.63 17.69 22.06
N THR A 33 -1.34 17.75 22.40
CA THR A 33 -0.75 16.91 23.45
C THR A 33 -1.44 17.16 24.79
N HIS A 34 -1.63 18.42 25.17
CA HIS A 34 -2.27 18.82 26.41
C HIS A 34 -3.74 18.37 26.48
N LEU A 35 -4.56 18.73 25.49
CA LEU A 35 -5.99 18.42 25.45
C LEU A 35 -6.29 16.92 25.37
N THR A 36 -5.33 16.12 24.90
CA THR A 36 -5.48 14.66 24.78
C THR A 36 -4.81 13.91 25.91
N ASN A 37 -4.28 14.60 26.94
CA ASN A 37 -3.47 14.02 28.02
C ASN A 37 -2.34 13.14 27.48
N GLY A 38 -1.66 13.62 26.43
CA GLY A 38 -0.54 12.95 25.77
C GLY A 38 -0.91 11.90 24.73
N ARG A 39 -2.18 11.52 24.58
CA ARG A 39 -2.59 10.41 23.68
C ARG A 39 -2.26 10.65 22.21
N LEU A 40 -2.34 11.90 21.76
CA LEU A 40 -1.99 12.29 20.38
C LEU A 40 -0.64 13.03 20.30
N GLY A 41 0.11 13.08 21.39
CA GLY A 41 1.43 13.71 21.41
C GLY A 41 2.47 12.86 20.68
N LEU A 42 3.32 13.51 19.89
CA LEU A 42 4.51 12.85 19.34
C LEU A 42 5.60 12.75 20.41
N PRO A 43 6.47 11.72 20.37
CA PRO A 43 7.66 11.66 21.22
C PRO A 43 8.49 12.94 21.06
N LEU A 44 9.23 13.37 22.09
CA LEU A 44 10.16 14.51 21.95
C LEU A 44 11.47 14.12 21.24
N THR A 45 11.83 12.84 21.26
CA THR A 45 13.01 12.33 20.57
C THR A 45 12.81 12.34 19.05
N ARG A 46 13.84 12.78 18.32
CA ARG A 46 13.94 12.74 16.86
C ARG A 46 15.12 11.87 16.48
N LEU A 47 14.88 10.80 15.73
CA LEU A 47 15.94 9.97 15.15
C LEU A 47 16.36 10.58 13.82
N LEU A 48 17.63 10.93 13.65
CA LEU A 48 18.13 11.63 12.48
C LEU A 48 19.17 10.79 11.74
N GLN A 49 18.92 10.56 10.46
CA GLN A 49 19.89 10.02 9.50
C GLN A 49 19.92 10.90 8.25
N ILE A 50 21.13 11.26 7.81
CA ILE A 50 21.36 12.01 6.58
C ILE A 50 22.24 11.16 5.66
N ASP A 51 21.63 10.71 4.57
CA ASP A 51 22.29 9.90 3.55
C ASP A 51 22.84 10.80 2.45
N VAL A 52 24.07 10.55 2.04
CA VAL A 52 24.77 11.20 0.93
C VAL A 52 24.92 10.17 -0.19
N ASP A 53 23.93 10.11 -1.07
CA ASP A 53 23.92 9.22 -2.23
C ASP A 53 24.92 9.71 -3.31
N ASP A 54 25.15 8.89 -4.33
CA ASP A 54 25.93 9.23 -5.52
C ASP A 54 27.42 9.56 -5.28
N MET A 55 28.03 9.02 -4.22
CA MET A 55 29.46 9.21 -4.00
C MET A 55 30.27 8.63 -5.17
N PHE A 56 31.12 9.48 -5.74
CA PHE A 56 31.91 9.29 -6.96
C PHE A 56 31.15 9.34 -8.29
N VAL A 57 29.81 9.49 -8.33
CA VAL A 57 29.04 9.32 -9.59
C VAL A 57 28.94 10.61 -10.41
N GLN A 58 28.92 11.77 -9.77
CA GLN A 58 28.53 13.05 -10.41
C GLN A 58 29.47 13.49 -11.55
N ARG A 59 28.93 14.31 -12.45
CA ARG A 59 29.66 14.87 -13.60
C ARG A 59 30.78 15.85 -13.18
N THR A 60 31.79 15.98 -14.04
CA THR A 60 32.86 16.98 -13.91
C THR A 60 32.29 18.39 -13.70
N GLY A 61 32.85 19.14 -12.77
CA GLY A 61 32.41 20.47 -12.33
C GLY A 61 31.40 20.45 -11.18
N THR A 62 30.95 19.27 -10.75
CA THR A 62 29.98 19.12 -9.65
C THR A 62 30.43 18.17 -8.54
N ARG A 63 31.67 17.68 -8.64
CA ARG A 63 32.24 16.73 -7.68
C ARG A 63 32.91 17.47 -6.52
N LEU A 64 33.19 16.73 -5.44
CA LEU A 64 33.87 17.27 -4.27
C LEU A 64 35.32 17.63 -4.59
N LEU A 65 35.77 18.76 -4.06
CA LEU A 65 37.18 19.12 -3.97
C LEU A 65 37.71 18.80 -2.57
N VAL A 66 39.04 18.78 -2.41
CA VAL A 66 39.69 18.55 -1.10
C VAL A 66 39.11 19.45 0.00
N LYS A 67 38.86 20.72 -0.31
CA LYS A 67 38.29 21.71 0.62
C LYS A 67 36.86 21.38 1.07
N ASP A 68 36.11 20.64 0.26
CA ASP A 68 34.72 20.28 0.50
C ASP A 68 34.66 19.07 1.42
N VAL A 69 35.50 18.05 1.17
CA VAL A 69 35.63 16.89 2.07
C VAL A 69 36.02 17.31 3.49
N VAL A 70 36.95 18.25 3.62
CA VAL A 70 37.34 18.82 4.93
C VAL A 70 36.18 19.59 5.57
N ALA A 71 35.34 20.25 4.76
CA ALA A 71 34.16 20.95 5.26
C ALA A 71 33.10 19.97 5.78
N MET A 72 32.88 18.85 5.10
CA MET A 72 31.95 17.78 5.54
C MET A 72 32.34 17.26 6.94
N VAL A 73 33.61 16.92 7.16
CA VAL A 73 34.08 16.46 8.49
C VAL A 73 33.86 17.55 9.54
N LYS A 74 34.22 18.81 9.25
CA LYS A 74 34.01 19.91 10.19
C LYS A 74 32.52 20.19 10.48
N SER A 75 31.65 20.05 9.47
CA SER A 75 30.18 20.18 9.61
C SER A 75 29.65 19.10 10.56
N GLN A 76 30.07 17.85 10.34
CA GLN A 76 29.71 16.73 11.19
C GLN A 76 30.09 16.98 12.67
N GLU A 77 31.30 17.47 12.94
CA GLU A 77 31.69 17.80 14.33
C GLU A 77 30.84 18.91 14.94
N ARG A 78 30.42 19.91 14.15
CA ARG A 78 29.49 20.96 14.63
C ARG A 78 28.10 20.41 14.90
N ILE A 79 27.60 19.51 14.05
CA ILE A 79 26.29 18.86 14.26
C ILE A 79 26.35 17.97 15.52
N ARG A 80 27.46 17.26 15.76
CA ARG A 80 27.67 16.41 16.94
C ARG A 80 27.59 17.14 18.29
N GLN A 81 27.82 18.45 18.30
CA GLN A 81 27.63 19.28 19.51
C GLN A 81 26.15 19.35 19.94
N ILE A 82 25.22 19.09 19.02
CA ILE A 82 23.77 19.14 19.24
C ILE A 82 23.12 17.77 19.11
N VAL A 83 23.61 16.94 18.17
CA VAL A 83 23.10 15.60 17.87
C VAL A 83 24.23 14.60 18.14
N PRO A 84 24.32 14.03 19.35
CA PRO A 84 25.39 13.10 19.71
C PRO A 84 25.52 11.96 18.69
N GLU A 85 26.77 11.54 18.45
CA GLU A 85 27.14 10.43 17.57
C GLU A 85 26.78 10.60 16.07
N PHE A 86 26.26 11.78 15.68
CA PHE A 86 25.89 12.06 14.30
C PHE A 86 27.03 11.79 13.31
N THR A 87 26.76 10.97 12.30
CA THR A 87 27.70 10.63 11.25
C THR A 87 26.99 10.59 9.90
N TYR A 88 27.55 11.26 8.89
CA TYR A 88 27.02 11.18 7.52
C TYR A 88 27.20 9.77 6.97
N LYS A 89 26.17 9.26 6.27
CA LYS A 89 26.20 7.94 5.64
C LYS A 89 26.38 8.09 4.14
N LEU A 90 27.48 7.58 3.60
CA LEU A 90 27.89 7.78 2.21
C LEU A 90 27.52 6.56 1.35
N GLY A 91 26.60 6.79 0.40
CA GLY A 91 26.22 5.82 -0.62
C GLY A 91 27.20 5.84 -1.79
N PHE A 92 28.02 4.80 -1.93
CA PHE A 92 29.12 4.80 -2.90
C PHE A 92 28.94 3.85 -4.08
N SER A 93 29.44 4.30 -5.24
CA SER A 93 29.56 3.50 -6.47
C SER A 93 31.02 3.48 -6.95
N GLY A 94 31.77 2.45 -6.55
CA GLY A 94 33.23 2.36 -6.74
C GLY A 94 33.69 2.43 -8.21
N GLY A 95 32.84 2.05 -9.16
CA GLY A 95 33.14 2.10 -10.60
C GLY A 95 33.27 3.51 -11.18
N HIS A 96 32.99 4.54 -10.39
CA HIS A 96 33.14 5.94 -10.77
C HIS A 96 34.24 6.70 -9.99
N TYR A 97 35.01 5.99 -9.16
CA TYR A 97 36.14 6.56 -8.41
C TYR A 97 37.22 7.11 -9.36
N LEU A 98 37.76 8.30 -9.04
CA LEU A 98 38.77 9.03 -9.84
C LEU A 98 38.31 9.41 -11.25
N LYS A 99 37.02 9.66 -11.43
CA LYS A 99 36.50 10.36 -12.61
C LYS A 99 36.52 11.88 -12.36
N GLY A 100 36.50 12.67 -13.43
CA GLY A 100 36.52 14.14 -13.35
C GLY A 100 37.90 14.75 -13.52
N SER A 101 38.03 16.03 -13.17
CA SER A 101 39.27 16.81 -13.27
C SER A 101 40.33 16.35 -12.26
N GLY A 102 41.58 16.79 -12.43
CA GLY A 102 42.66 16.46 -11.49
C GLY A 102 42.35 16.88 -10.04
N ASP A 103 41.71 18.04 -9.85
CA ASP A 103 41.31 18.53 -8.53
C ASP A 103 40.17 17.73 -7.91
N GLU A 104 39.21 17.30 -8.73
CA GLU A 104 38.11 16.43 -8.29
C GLU A 104 38.62 15.03 -7.94
N GLN A 105 39.59 14.49 -8.68
CA GLN A 105 40.28 13.25 -8.31
C GLN A 105 41.03 13.39 -6.99
N ASN A 106 41.63 14.54 -6.71
CA ASN A 106 42.23 14.82 -5.41
C ASN A 106 41.16 14.87 -4.30
N GLY A 107 39.97 15.40 -4.59
CA GLY A 107 38.80 15.30 -3.73
C GLY A 107 38.43 13.85 -3.43
N ASP A 108 38.24 13.01 -4.44
CA ASP A 108 37.95 11.57 -4.30
C ASP A 108 38.99 10.86 -3.41
N ARG A 109 40.29 11.09 -3.66
CA ARG A 109 41.37 10.55 -2.81
C ARG A 109 41.26 11.03 -1.37
N LYS A 110 40.89 12.29 -1.16
CA LYS A 110 40.73 12.87 0.18
C LYS A 110 39.54 12.28 0.92
N VAL A 111 38.42 12.00 0.25
CA VAL A 111 37.27 11.31 0.86
C VAL A 111 37.71 9.93 1.36
N ILE A 112 38.42 9.15 0.53
CA ILE A 112 38.93 7.83 0.94
C ILE A 112 39.93 7.95 2.10
N ALA A 113 40.84 8.93 2.06
CA ALA A 113 41.80 9.15 3.13
C ALA A 113 41.14 9.51 4.48
N LEU A 114 39.91 10.05 4.45
CA LEU A 114 39.11 10.37 5.63
C LEU A 114 37.93 9.42 5.82
N ALA A 115 37.94 8.24 5.18
CA ALA A 115 36.79 7.32 5.16
C ALA A 115 36.30 6.92 6.56
N GLN A 116 37.20 6.83 7.54
CA GLN A 116 36.91 6.44 8.93
C GLN A 116 36.09 7.50 9.70
N HIS A 117 35.92 8.71 9.16
CA HIS A 117 35.04 9.72 9.74
C HIS A 117 33.56 9.52 9.38
N PHE A 118 33.25 8.59 8.50
CA PHE A 118 31.92 8.41 7.95
C PHE A 118 31.49 6.95 7.96
N ASP A 119 30.19 6.71 7.87
CA ASP A 119 29.64 5.38 7.59
C ASP A 119 29.42 5.23 6.09
N TRP A 120 29.59 4.03 5.54
CA TRP A 120 29.45 3.79 4.10
C TRP A 120 28.42 2.71 3.82
N PHE A 121 27.52 2.94 2.87
CA PHE A 121 26.62 1.89 2.37
C PHE A 121 26.78 1.72 0.87
N SER A 122 26.57 0.49 0.39
CA SER A 122 26.70 0.20 -1.03
C SER A 122 25.56 0.83 -1.82
N HIS A 123 25.90 1.49 -2.93
CA HIS A 123 24.98 2.15 -3.85
C HIS A 123 25.16 1.65 -5.29
N MET A 124 25.39 0.34 -5.44
CA MET A 124 25.73 -0.36 -6.69
C MET A 124 27.07 0.09 -7.31
N TYR A 125 27.79 -0.80 -8.01
CA TYR A 125 29.15 -0.49 -8.47
C TYR A 125 29.21 0.55 -9.59
N LYS A 126 28.31 0.50 -10.57
CA LYS A 126 28.27 1.46 -11.69
C LYS A 126 27.06 2.39 -11.64
N HIS A 127 26.37 2.49 -10.50
CA HIS A 127 25.15 3.28 -10.34
C HIS A 127 24.00 2.78 -11.24
N GLU A 128 23.86 1.45 -11.34
CA GLU A 128 22.83 0.85 -12.19
C GLU A 128 21.44 0.86 -11.54
N ALA A 129 20.41 1.08 -12.34
CA ALA A 129 19.03 0.83 -11.95
C ALA A 129 18.79 -0.68 -11.81
N THR A 130 18.59 -1.14 -10.58
CA THR A 130 18.60 -2.57 -10.18
C THR A 130 17.48 -3.39 -10.78
N GLN A 131 16.30 -2.79 -11.02
CA GLN A 131 15.14 -3.45 -11.63
C GLN A 131 15.41 -3.91 -13.07
N ASN A 132 16.41 -3.31 -13.74
CA ASN A 132 16.79 -3.66 -15.11
C ASN A 132 17.87 -4.75 -15.19
N LEU A 133 18.38 -5.22 -14.05
CA LEU A 133 19.48 -6.19 -14.00
C LEU A 133 18.94 -7.61 -13.79
N SER A 134 19.55 -8.58 -14.48
CA SER A 134 19.38 -9.98 -14.10
C SER A 134 20.06 -10.25 -12.76
N ARG A 135 19.63 -11.31 -12.07
CA ARG A 135 20.24 -11.76 -10.80
C ARG A 135 21.77 -11.82 -10.84
N ILE A 136 22.33 -12.39 -11.91
CA ILE A 136 23.78 -12.50 -12.12
C ILE A 136 24.43 -11.11 -12.21
N LYS A 137 23.87 -10.19 -13.00
CA LYS A 137 24.43 -8.83 -13.14
C LYS A 137 24.32 -8.04 -11.84
N LEU A 138 23.20 -8.19 -11.13
CA LEU A 138 22.98 -7.56 -9.82
C LEU A 138 24.05 -8.02 -8.81
N LYS A 139 24.22 -9.35 -8.67
CA LYS A 139 25.22 -9.96 -7.82
C LYS A 139 26.63 -9.49 -8.15
N THR A 140 27.02 -9.53 -9.43
CA THR A 140 28.33 -9.05 -9.89
C THR A 140 28.56 -7.57 -9.59
N SER A 141 27.55 -6.71 -9.75
CA SER A 141 27.69 -5.29 -9.43
C SER A 141 27.89 -5.09 -7.91
N LEU A 142 27.11 -5.79 -7.08
CA LEU A 142 27.27 -5.73 -5.63
C LEU A 142 28.65 -6.26 -5.16
N ASP A 143 29.09 -7.41 -5.68
CA ASP A 143 30.40 -8.00 -5.37
C ASP A 143 31.57 -7.06 -5.74
N ASN A 144 31.50 -6.42 -6.91
CA ASN A 144 32.51 -5.46 -7.33
C ASN A 144 32.57 -4.25 -6.40
N ASN A 145 31.42 -3.81 -5.87
CA ASN A 145 31.36 -2.69 -4.94
C ASN A 145 31.95 -3.06 -3.57
N ASP A 146 31.67 -4.27 -3.07
CA ASP A 146 32.27 -4.76 -1.82
C ASP A 146 33.78 -4.97 -1.96
N GLN A 147 34.25 -5.47 -3.11
CA GLN A 147 35.67 -5.58 -3.39
C GLN A 147 36.35 -4.21 -3.43
N PHE A 148 35.69 -3.20 -4.00
CA PHE A 148 36.16 -1.82 -3.95
C PHE A 148 36.26 -1.33 -2.50
N ALA A 149 35.22 -1.50 -1.69
CA ALA A 149 35.20 -1.09 -0.28
C ALA A 149 36.32 -1.76 0.52
N LYS A 150 36.49 -3.08 0.36
CA LYS A 150 37.56 -3.86 0.98
C LYS A 150 38.95 -3.35 0.56
N LYS A 151 39.18 -3.11 -0.73
CA LYS A 151 40.45 -2.59 -1.25
C LYS A 151 40.77 -1.18 -0.72
N LYS A 152 39.75 -0.38 -0.43
CA LYS A 152 39.87 0.99 0.09
C LYS A 152 39.76 1.10 1.61
N ASN A 153 39.55 -0.02 2.30
CA ASN A 153 39.36 -0.08 3.75
C ASN A 153 38.24 0.85 4.23
N LEU A 154 37.09 0.83 3.56
CA LEU A 154 35.92 1.63 3.95
C LEU A 154 35.18 0.97 5.12
N PRO A 155 34.74 1.72 6.14
CA PRO A 155 33.88 1.20 7.21
C PRO A 155 32.45 1.03 6.69
N GLN A 156 32.22 -0.09 6.00
CA GLN A 156 30.94 -0.41 5.37
C GLN A 156 29.91 -0.89 6.39
N VAL A 157 28.71 -0.34 6.28
CA VAL A 157 27.48 -0.81 6.94
C VAL A 157 26.82 -1.83 6.00
N PHE A 158 26.70 -3.06 6.45
CA PHE A 158 26.19 -4.18 5.64
C PHE A 158 24.67 -4.41 5.80
N ASP A 159 24.12 -4.03 6.96
CA ASP A 159 22.71 -4.21 7.30
C ASP A 159 21.80 -3.11 6.72
N TYR A 160 22.38 -2.10 6.08
CA TYR A 160 21.67 -0.99 5.42
C TYR A 160 22.21 -0.73 4.01
N MET A 161 21.33 -0.72 3.03
CA MET A 161 21.67 -0.44 1.62
C MET A 161 20.58 0.39 0.96
N VAL A 162 20.97 1.24 0.00
CA VAL A 162 20.02 1.98 -0.85
C VAL A 162 20.45 1.85 -2.30
N THR A 163 19.52 1.56 -3.20
CA THR A 163 19.79 1.45 -4.63
C THR A 163 19.74 2.81 -5.34
N PRO A 164 20.49 2.99 -6.44
CA PRO A 164 20.33 4.12 -7.35
C PRO A 164 18.87 4.34 -7.72
N PHE A 165 18.43 5.59 -7.69
CA PHE A 165 17.05 5.99 -8.00
C PHE A 165 15.96 5.34 -7.10
N HIS A 166 16.34 4.67 -6.01
CA HIS A 166 15.48 3.77 -5.22
C HIS A 166 14.85 2.64 -6.03
N SER A 167 15.47 2.29 -7.16
CA SER A 167 14.92 1.31 -8.06
C SER A 167 14.87 -0.08 -7.42
N GLY A 168 13.82 -0.85 -7.70
CA GLY A 168 13.62 -2.19 -7.15
C GLY A 168 13.29 -2.23 -5.65
N VAL A 169 13.40 -1.12 -4.91
CA VAL A 169 12.95 -1.04 -3.51
C VAL A 169 11.43 -0.92 -3.46
N TYR A 170 10.88 0.06 -4.20
CA TYR A 170 9.47 0.17 -4.48
C TYR A 170 9.24 0.87 -5.84
N PRO A 171 8.53 0.26 -6.82
CA PRO A 171 7.96 -1.09 -6.78
C PRO A 171 9.02 -2.16 -6.49
N VAL A 172 8.64 -3.17 -5.72
CA VAL A 172 9.58 -4.21 -5.28
C VAL A 172 10.08 -5.00 -6.48
N TYR A 173 11.37 -5.35 -6.46
CA TYR A 173 11.95 -6.34 -7.36
C TYR A 173 12.43 -7.53 -6.54
N ASP A 174 11.75 -8.67 -6.66
CA ASP A 174 12.01 -9.84 -5.79
C ASP A 174 13.47 -10.30 -5.78
N VAL A 175 14.12 -10.28 -6.95
CA VAL A 175 15.52 -10.68 -7.09
C VAL A 175 16.45 -9.77 -6.28
N LEU A 176 16.12 -8.48 -6.13
CA LEU A 176 16.88 -7.56 -5.30
C LEU A 176 16.81 -7.97 -3.83
N TYR A 177 15.61 -8.25 -3.32
CA TYR A 177 15.41 -8.65 -1.93
C TYR A 177 16.05 -10.01 -1.63
N ASP A 178 16.04 -10.94 -2.59
CA ASP A 178 16.74 -12.22 -2.45
C ASP A 178 18.25 -12.05 -2.33
N GLU A 179 18.87 -11.24 -3.20
CA GLU A 179 20.30 -10.93 -3.12
C GLU A 179 20.66 -10.15 -1.85
N TRP A 180 19.78 -9.27 -1.39
CA TRP A 180 19.95 -8.52 -0.14
C TRP A 180 19.89 -9.42 1.10
N ASN A 181 18.95 -10.35 1.14
CA ASN A 181 18.86 -11.34 2.22
C ASN A 181 20.11 -12.23 2.28
N GLU A 182 20.61 -12.70 1.13
CA GLU A 182 21.88 -13.47 1.06
C GLU A 182 23.09 -12.69 1.58
N ARG A 183 23.02 -11.35 1.58
CA ARG A 183 24.09 -10.44 2.02
C ARG A 183 23.92 -9.93 3.45
N GLY A 184 22.82 -10.28 4.12
CA GLY A 184 22.52 -9.80 5.47
C GLY A 184 22.05 -8.34 5.53
N VAL A 185 21.48 -7.81 4.45
CA VAL A 185 20.79 -6.52 4.48
C VAL A 185 19.50 -6.69 5.28
N LEU A 186 19.27 -5.82 6.26
CA LEU A 186 18.12 -5.88 7.15
C LEU A 186 17.22 -4.64 7.04
N SER A 187 17.77 -3.53 6.53
CA SER A 187 17.04 -2.28 6.33
C SER A 187 17.43 -1.56 5.04
N THR A 188 16.50 -0.77 4.53
CA THR A 188 16.69 0.12 3.38
C THR A 188 15.71 1.29 3.51
N SER A 189 15.67 2.17 2.51
CA SER A 189 14.72 3.28 2.50
C SER A 189 14.33 3.70 1.08
N THR A 190 13.13 4.27 0.96
CA THR A 190 12.57 4.72 -0.31
C THR A 190 11.82 6.03 -0.17
N SER A 191 11.87 6.86 -1.21
CA SER A 191 11.06 8.08 -1.32
C SER A 191 9.80 7.89 -2.19
N CYS A 192 9.57 6.67 -2.69
CA CYS A 192 8.53 6.37 -3.69
C CYS A 192 7.27 5.71 -3.11
N TYR A 193 7.27 5.30 -1.84
CA TYR A 193 6.21 4.45 -1.26
C TYR A 193 5.26 5.19 -0.27
N PRO A 194 3.94 4.86 -0.27
CA PRO A 194 3.24 4.15 -1.35
C PRO A 194 3.11 5.04 -2.60
N HIS A 195 3.20 6.36 -2.41
CA HIS A 195 3.28 7.34 -3.47
C HIS A 195 4.34 8.39 -3.14
N PRO A 196 4.98 9.02 -4.15
CA PRO A 196 5.95 10.08 -3.92
C PRO A 196 5.31 11.35 -3.36
N LYS A 197 4.01 11.58 -3.59
CA LYS A 197 3.27 12.73 -3.06
C LYS A 197 1.87 12.32 -2.57
N PRO A 198 1.31 13.02 -1.57
CA PRO A 198 2.00 14.00 -0.74
C PRO A 198 2.99 13.33 0.24
N THR A 199 4.03 14.06 0.66
CA THR A 199 5.15 13.49 1.45
C THR A 199 4.73 12.96 2.81
N TRP A 200 3.71 13.55 3.45
CA TRP A 200 3.18 13.10 4.74
C TRP A 200 2.38 11.78 4.67
N ASN A 201 2.09 11.29 3.46
CA ASN A 201 1.45 9.99 3.26
C ASN A 201 2.47 8.86 3.05
N ARG A 202 3.78 9.15 3.08
CA ARG A 202 4.81 8.13 3.00
C ARG A 202 4.83 7.28 4.25
N ARG A 203 5.10 5.99 4.08
CA ARG A 203 5.00 4.97 5.12
C ARG A 203 6.20 4.03 5.03
N GLY A 204 6.40 3.22 6.06
CA GLY A 204 7.30 2.08 5.97
C GLY A 204 6.58 0.84 5.48
N PHE A 205 7.35 -0.21 5.19
CA PHE A 205 6.84 -1.58 5.07
C PHE A 205 7.95 -2.59 5.31
N ILE A 206 7.59 -3.83 5.62
CA ILE A 206 8.54 -4.94 5.70
C ILE A 206 8.27 -5.89 4.55
N TYR A 207 9.30 -6.20 3.76
CA TYR A 207 9.21 -7.14 2.66
C TYR A 207 10.35 -8.15 2.71
N ARG A 208 10.01 -9.44 2.70
CA ARG A 208 10.96 -10.57 2.85
C ARG A 208 11.92 -10.40 4.03
N GLY A 209 11.45 -9.82 5.14
CA GLY A 209 12.24 -9.58 6.35
C GLY A 209 13.02 -8.26 6.37
N ILE A 210 13.10 -7.54 5.25
CA ILE A 210 13.83 -6.27 5.15
C ILE A 210 12.90 -5.10 5.48
N MET A 211 13.32 -4.26 6.43
CA MET A 211 12.62 -3.05 6.86
C MET A 211 12.86 -1.90 5.88
N VAL A 212 11.82 -1.42 5.21
CA VAL A 212 11.87 -0.32 4.27
C VAL A 212 11.30 0.94 4.91
N LEU A 213 12.14 1.96 5.09
CA LEU A 213 11.75 3.20 5.76
C LEU A 213 11.41 4.32 4.75
N PRO A 214 10.46 5.22 5.10
CA PRO A 214 10.16 6.38 4.27
C PRO A 214 11.28 7.43 4.36
N ARG A 215 11.87 7.81 3.22
CA ARG A 215 12.78 8.97 3.15
C ARG A 215 12.02 10.28 2.98
N GLN A 216 12.45 11.32 3.68
CA GLN A 216 11.96 12.69 3.54
C GLN A 216 12.78 13.47 2.50
N TYR A 217 12.14 14.45 1.85
CA TYR A 217 12.79 15.37 0.92
C TYR A 217 13.14 16.68 1.62
N CYS A 218 14.41 17.09 1.49
CA CYS A 218 14.92 18.40 1.93
C CYS A 218 14.92 19.47 0.82
N ASP A 219 14.36 19.16 -0.35
CA ASP A 219 14.36 20.00 -1.56
C ASP A 219 15.76 20.37 -2.09
N LEU A 220 16.79 19.61 -1.67
CA LEU A 220 18.10 19.58 -2.32
C LEU A 220 18.14 18.40 -3.29
N SER A 221 18.12 18.69 -4.59
CA SER A 221 18.26 17.68 -5.65
C SER A 221 19.70 17.60 -6.16
N THR A 222 20.01 16.65 -7.04
CA THR A 222 21.33 16.56 -7.69
C THR A 222 21.72 17.82 -8.48
N THR A 223 20.74 18.64 -8.89
CA THR A 223 20.96 19.91 -9.62
C THR A 223 20.92 21.13 -8.72
N THR A 224 20.48 21.01 -7.47
CA THR A 224 20.44 22.09 -6.48
C THR A 224 21.79 22.18 -5.77
N ILE A 225 22.77 22.81 -6.41
CA ILE A 225 24.18 22.84 -5.96
C ILE A 225 24.69 24.25 -5.61
N ARG A 226 23.92 25.27 -5.98
CA ARG A 226 24.15 26.68 -5.63
C ARG A 226 22.91 27.32 -5.05
N PHE A 227 23.07 28.38 -4.25
CA PHE A 227 21.93 29.07 -3.62
C PHE A 227 20.91 29.54 -4.66
N GLU A 228 21.38 30.02 -5.81
CA GLU A 228 20.55 30.44 -6.96
C GLU A 228 19.69 29.31 -7.56
N ASN A 229 20.07 28.04 -7.37
CA ASN A 229 19.32 26.89 -7.86
C ASN A 229 18.22 26.45 -6.90
N TYR A 230 18.24 26.93 -5.65
CA TYR A 230 17.19 26.62 -4.68
C TYR A 230 15.94 27.46 -5.00
N ILE A 231 14.75 26.88 -4.75
CA ILE A 231 13.48 27.58 -5.01
C ILE A 231 13.41 28.82 -4.09
N GLY A 232 13.37 30.01 -4.68
CA GLY A 232 13.41 31.28 -3.95
C GLY A 232 14.83 31.71 -3.52
N GLY A 233 15.88 31.08 -4.07
CA GLY A 233 17.27 31.42 -3.79
C GLY A 233 17.67 31.11 -2.34
N LYS A 234 18.67 31.85 -1.84
CA LYS A 234 19.11 31.77 -0.45
C LYS A 234 17.97 32.09 0.54
N SER A 235 17.20 33.15 0.28
CA SER A 235 16.08 33.52 1.15
C SER A 235 15.01 32.42 1.23
N GLY A 236 14.75 31.71 0.12
CA GLY A 236 13.87 30.54 0.12
C GLY A 236 14.39 29.41 1.01
N LEU A 237 15.69 29.13 0.95
CA LEU A 237 16.32 28.13 1.82
C LEU A 237 16.28 28.55 3.30
N ASP A 238 16.59 29.81 3.59
CA ASP A 238 16.52 30.38 4.95
C ASP A 238 15.10 30.28 5.50
N ASN A 239 14.07 30.57 4.70
CA ASN A 239 12.68 30.42 5.10
C ASN A 239 12.31 28.96 5.38
N SER A 240 12.77 28.02 4.54
CA SER A 240 12.57 26.57 4.75
C SER A 240 13.16 26.10 6.09
N ILE A 241 14.35 26.59 6.43
CA ILE A 241 15.07 26.31 7.67
C ILE A 241 14.40 26.98 8.88
N HIS A 242 14.00 28.25 8.75
CA HIS A 242 13.49 29.08 9.85
C HIS A 242 11.96 29.10 9.90
N GLY A 243 11.37 27.93 10.15
CA GLY A 243 9.95 27.81 10.49
C GLY A 243 9.04 27.24 9.39
N GLN A 244 9.52 27.12 8.15
CA GLN A 244 8.73 26.51 7.09
C GLN A 244 9.06 25.02 6.92
N ARG A 245 9.21 24.54 5.68
CA ARG A 245 9.13 23.12 5.35
C ARG A 245 10.14 22.25 6.07
N LEU A 246 11.43 22.62 6.07
CA LEU A 246 12.46 21.79 6.69
C LEU A 246 12.30 21.80 8.21
N PHE A 247 12.01 22.95 8.83
CA PHE A 247 11.68 23.01 10.26
C PHE A 247 10.47 22.14 10.61
N LYS A 248 9.37 22.25 9.84
CA LYS A 248 8.14 21.48 10.05
C LYS A 248 8.36 19.98 9.89
N MET A 249 9.28 19.55 9.03
CA MET A 249 9.71 18.15 8.94
C MET A 249 10.31 17.67 10.27
N PHE A 250 11.23 18.44 10.86
CA PHE A 250 11.80 18.10 12.18
C PHE A 250 10.74 18.16 13.29
N LEU A 251 9.77 19.05 13.19
CA LEU A 251 8.69 19.16 14.17
C LEU A 251 7.77 17.93 14.15
N TYR A 252 7.33 17.50 12.97
CA TYR A 252 6.25 16.52 12.81
C TYR A 252 6.71 15.08 12.59
N THR A 253 8.00 14.85 12.31
CA THR A 253 8.50 13.51 11.93
C THR A 253 9.44 12.96 13.00
N PRO A 254 9.01 11.95 13.81
CA PRO A 254 9.86 11.32 14.82
C PRO A 254 11.09 10.60 14.25
N VAL A 255 10.97 10.00 13.06
CA VAL A 255 12.03 9.27 12.37
C VAL A 255 12.38 9.97 11.06
N ILE A 256 13.49 10.69 11.05
CA ILE A 256 13.91 11.58 9.98
C ILE A 256 15.06 10.91 9.21
N MET A 257 14.74 10.39 8.02
CA MET A 257 15.73 9.88 7.07
C MET A 257 15.75 10.78 5.83
N VAL A 258 16.79 11.57 5.68
CA VAL A 258 16.89 12.55 4.59
C VAL A 258 17.86 12.08 3.52
N MET A 259 17.44 12.18 2.27
CA MET A 259 18.29 11.96 1.11
C MET A 259 18.96 13.27 0.67
N THR A 260 20.28 13.22 0.52
CA THR A 260 21.11 14.20 -0.19
C THR A 260 22.03 13.47 -1.18
N HIS A 261 22.78 14.21 -1.99
CA HIS A 261 23.72 13.64 -2.96
C HIS A 261 25.08 14.30 -2.81
N MET A 262 26.14 13.64 -3.27
CA MET A 262 27.52 14.15 -3.24
C MET A 262 27.63 15.61 -3.72
N SER A 263 26.91 15.99 -4.78
CA SER A 263 26.97 17.33 -5.35
C SER A 263 26.42 18.43 -4.43
N ASN A 264 25.58 18.10 -3.44
CA ASN A 264 25.03 19.07 -2.49
C ASN A 264 26.07 19.53 -1.45
N TYR A 265 27.18 18.79 -1.31
CA TYR A 265 28.31 19.12 -0.45
C TYR A 265 29.48 19.73 -1.23
N ALA A 266 29.34 19.89 -2.54
CA ALA A 266 30.27 20.62 -3.41
C ALA A 266 29.78 22.05 -3.63
N ASN A 267 30.54 22.84 -4.41
CA ASN A 267 30.17 24.21 -4.80
C ASN A 267 29.83 25.11 -3.59
N ASP A 268 28.57 25.51 -3.44
CA ASP A 268 28.10 26.39 -2.36
C ASP A 268 27.87 25.65 -1.04
N ARG A 269 27.99 24.31 -1.01
CA ARG A 269 27.86 23.47 0.20
C ARG A 269 26.49 23.64 0.86
N LEU A 270 25.46 23.53 0.04
CA LEU A 270 24.08 23.76 0.47
C LEU A 270 23.66 22.76 1.55
N ALA A 271 24.12 21.51 1.49
CA ALA A 271 23.76 20.51 2.50
C ALA A 271 24.30 20.89 3.88
N GLU A 272 25.59 21.23 4.00
CA GLU A 272 26.17 21.67 5.27
C GLU A 272 25.47 22.91 5.81
N TYR A 273 25.25 23.92 4.95
CA TYR A 273 24.50 25.12 5.33
C TYR A 273 23.10 24.77 5.85
N THR A 274 22.39 23.88 5.16
CA THR A 274 21.01 23.52 5.47
C THR A 274 20.91 22.82 6.82
N PHE A 275 21.67 21.73 7.01
CA PHE A 275 21.50 20.88 8.19
C PHE A 275 22.10 21.50 9.45
N GLU A 276 23.21 22.22 9.35
CA GLU A 276 23.74 22.93 10.51
C GLU A 276 22.76 23.98 11.04
N ASN A 277 22.12 24.75 10.14
CA ASN A 277 21.23 25.82 10.55
C ASN A 277 19.89 25.28 11.05
N VAL A 278 19.31 24.24 10.42
CA VAL A 278 18.04 23.68 10.91
C VAL A 278 18.21 22.99 12.26
N VAL A 279 19.29 22.24 12.47
CA VAL A 279 19.58 21.60 13.76
C VAL A 279 19.76 22.66 14.86
N LYS A 280 20.52 23.73 14.58
CA LYS A 280 20.66 24.86 15.52
C LYS A 280 19.33 25.53 15.82
N PHE A 281 18.50 25.76 14.80
CA PHE A 281 17.21 26.42 14.95
C PHE A 281 16.23 25.55 15.77
N VAL A 282 16.12 24.26 15.44
CA VAL A 282 15.28 23.30 16.19
C VAL A 282 15.72 23.23 17.65
N ASN A 283 17.02 23.07 17.91
CA ASN A 283 17.56 23.00 19.28
C ASN A 283 17.35 24.30 20.07
N LYS A 284 17.37 25.45 19.41
CA LYS A 284 17.17 26.75 20.06
C LYS A 284 15.72 27.01 20.45
N TRP A 285 14.76 26.59 19.63
CA TRP A 285 13.36 27.00 19.73
C TRP A 285 12.41 25.89 20.18
N THR A 286 12.91 24.68 20.42
CA THR A 286 12.09 23.53 20.82
C THR A 286 12.77 22.71 21.90
N ASN A 287 12.00 21.85 22.58
CA ASN A 287 12.53 20.84 23.51
C ASN A 287 12.76 19.48 22.83
N LEU A 288 12.89 19.45 21.51
CA LEU A 288 13.12 18.22 20.77
C LEU A 288 14.54 17.73 20.98
N ASN A 289 14.69 16.46 21.36
CA ASN A 289 15.99 15.83 21.52
C ASN A 289 16.35 15.07 20.24
N MET A 290 17.38 15.51 19.54
CA MET A 290 17.83 14.86 18.30
C MET A 290 18.95 13.86 18.59
N VAL A 291 18.82 12.64 18.09
CA VAL A 291 19.81 11.56 18.21
C VAL A 291 20.02 10.88 16.85
N ALA A 292 21.20 10.34 16.60
CA ALA A 292 21.56 9.72 15.33
C ALA A 292 22.05 8.27 15.50
N PRO A 293 21.16 7.34 15.94
CA PRO A 293 21.56 5.96 16.16
C PRO A 293 21.83 5.22 14.83
N PRO A 294 22.42 4.01 14.88
CA PRO A 294 22.65 3.19 13.69
C PRO A 294 21.36 2.89 12.91
N PRO A 295 21.42 2.68 11.58
CA PRO A 295 20.24 2.50 10.72
C PRO A 295 19.27 1.42 11.21
N MET A 296 19.80 0.31 11.74
CA MET A 296 18.98 -0.80 12.24
C MET A 296 18.16 -0.43 13.48
N GLU A 297 18.71 0.39 14.36
CA GLU A 297 17.95 0.88 15.52
C GLU A 297 16.87 1.87 15.08
N ILE A 298 17.17 2.73 14.10
CA ILE A 298 16.18 3.64 13.49
C ILE A 298 15.03 2.82 12.88
N ALA A 299 15.35 1.76 12.14
CA ALA A 299 14.38 0.87 11.52
C ALA A 299 13.49 0.17 12.55
N GLY A 300 14.07 -0.42 13.60
CA GLY A 300 13.31 -1.07 14.67
C GLY A 300 12.35 -0.09 15.35
N ARG A 301 12.86 1.07 15.78
CA ARG A 301 12.05 2.12 16.44
C ARG A 301 10.93 2.65 15.54
N TYR A 302 11.13 2.70 14.22
CA TYR A 302 10.06 3.06 13.29
C TYR A 302 8.88 2.08 13.38
N PHE A 303 9.13 0.78 13.26
CA PHE A 303 8.05 -0.22 13.28
C PHE A 303 7.45 -0.44 14.68
N GLU A 304 8.18 -0.11 15.74
CA GLU A 304 7.62 0.01 17.09
C GLU A 304 6.60 1.16 17.19
N MET A 305 6.90 2.32 16.59
CA MET A 305 5.99 3.47 16.56
C MET A 305 4.80 3.24 15.60
N TYR A 306 5.01 2.50 14.51
CA TYR A 306 4.03 2.29 13.45
C TYR A 306 3.75 0.80 13.19
N PRO A 307 3.20 0.05 14.16
CA PRO A 307 3.00 -1.41 14.04
C PRO A 307 2.02 -1.81 12.93
N ASN A 308 1.16 -0.89 12.50
CA ASN A 308 0.21 -1.10 11.40
C ASN A 308 0.82 -0.93 10.00
N GLU A 309 2.07 -0.48 9.91
CA GLU A 309 2.76 -0.24 8.63
C GLU A 309 3.65 -1.41 8.20
N VAL A 310 3.56 -2.57 8.84
CA VAL A 310 4.40 -3.74 8.51
C VAL A 310 4.05 -4.34 7.14
N ILE A 311 2.76 -4.41 6.81
CA ILE A 311 2.30 -5.05 5.58
C ILE A 311 2.36 -4.02 4.42
N PRO A 312 3.08 -4.31 3.32
CA PRO A 312 3.14 -3.41 2.17
C PRO A 312 1.76 -3.20 1.55
N ILE A 313 1.49 -2.01 1.05
CA ILE A 313 0.32 -1.69 0.23
C ILE A 313 0.80 -1.58 -1.21
N TRP A 314 0.41 -2.53 -2.05
CA TRP A 314 0.76 -2.50 -3.47
C TRP A 314 -0.06 -1.43 -4.19
N THR A 315 0.61 -0.42 -4.72
CA THR A 315 0.01 0.62 -5.55
C THR A 315 0.23 0.34 -7.02
N ASN A 316 -0.59 0.90 -7.90
CA ASN A 316 -0.39 0.78 -9.34
C ASN A 316 0.97 1.37 -9.76
N PRO A 317 1.97 0.56 -10.15
CA PRO A 317 3.28 1.09 -10.54
C PRO A 317 3.22 1.87 -11.86
N CYS A 318 2.17 1.66 -12.66
CA CYS A 318 2.00 2.23 -14.00
C CYS A 318 1.33 3.61 -14.01
N GLN A 319 0.65 3.97 -12.92
CA GLN A 319 0.02 5.29 -12.78
C GLN A 319 0.98 6.33 -12.18
N VAL A 320 2.15 5.91 -11.70
CA VAL A 320 3.11 6.79 -11.05
C VAL A 320 3.94 7.51 -12.11
N ASP A 321 3.42 8.63 -12.59
CA ASP A 321 4.18 9.60 -13.40
C ASP A 321 5.32 10.18 -12.55
N THR A 322 6.51 9.58 -12.70
CA THR A 322 7.74 10.07 -12.06
C THR A 322 8.81 10.45 -13.07
N GLY A 323 8.58 10.27 -14.38
CA GLY A 323 9.63 10.45 -15.40
C GLY A 323 10.88 9.57 -15.20
N ARG A 324 10.84 8.56 -14.31
CA ARG A 324 12.02 7.79 -13.86
C ARG A 324 12.05 6.32 -14.29
N ASN A 325 11.08 5.84 -15.08
CA ASN A 325 10.97 4.43 -15.52
C ASN A 325 11.34 3.41 -14.41
N ILE A 326 10.72 3.58 -13.23
CA ILE A 326 10.99 2.76 -12.05
C ILE A 326 10.21 1.43 -12.04
N VAL A 327 9.30 1.23 -12.99
CA VAL A 327 8.53 0.00 -13.13
C VAL A 327 9.50 -1.12 -13.52
N PRO A 328 9.57 -2.22 -12.75
CA PRO A 328 10.41 -3.35 -13.12
C PRO A 328 9.97 -3.94 -14.47
N PRO A 329 10.88 -4.35 -15.37
CA PRO A 329 10.54 -4.80 -16.72
C PRO A 329 9.61 -6.02 -16.80
N HIS A 330 9.51 -6.80 -15.72
CA HIS A 330 8.63 -7.96 -15.64
C HIS A 330 7.22 -7.63 -15.13
N VAL A 331 6.99 -6.41 -14.63
CA VAL A 331 5.66 -5.93 -14.26
C VAL A 331 4.98 -5.39 -15.51
N SER A 332 3.91 -6.04 -15.94
CA SER A 332 3.18 -5.67 -17.15
C SER A 332 1.95 -4.81 -16.81
N CYS A 333 1.92 -3.56 -17.26
CA CYS A 333 0.81 -2.63 -16.99
C CYS A 333 -0.51 -3.06 -17.62
N THR A 334 -0.48 -3.91 -18.64
CA THR A 334 -1.64 -4.44 -19.35
C THR A 334 -2.29 -5.64 -18.63
N LYS A 335 -1.56 -6.29 -17.71
CA LYS A 335 -1.99 -7.51 -17.02
C LYS A 335 -2.81 -7.29 -15.75
N PHE A 336 -3.07 -6.05 -15.37
CA PHE A 336 -3.92 -5.76 -14.22
C PHE A 336 -5.41 -5.90 -14.60
N PRO A 337 -6.23 -6.60 -13.78
CA PRO A 337 -7.65 -6.69 -14.06
C PRO A 337 -8.33 -5.33 -13.93
N LYS A 338 -9.25 -5.07 -14.86
CA LYS A 338 -10.09 -3.88 -14.91
C LYS A 338 -11.48 -4.15 -14.31
N LEU A 339 -11.81 -5.40 -13.99
CA LEU A 339 -13.06 -5.82 -13.37
C LEU A 339 -12.80 -6.82 -12.22
N ILE A 340 -13.51 -6.65 -11.10
CA ILE A 340 -13.47 -7.58 -9.97
C ILE A 340 -14.89 -7.91 -9.51
N ILE A 341 -15.22 -9.20 -9.48
CA ILE A 341 -16.45 -9.71 -8.87
C ILE A 341 -16.12 -10.15 -7.45
N VAL A 342 -16.62 -9.42 -6.45
CA VAL A 342 -16.16 -9.55 -5.06
C VAL A 342 -17.00 -10.50 -4.20
N GLY A 343 -18.07 -11.06 -4.78
CA GLY A 343 -19.06 -11.90 -4.08
C GLY A 343 -20.24 -11.08 -3.54
N PRO A 344 -20.74 -11.38 -2.32
CA PRO A 344 -20.31 -12.40 -1.35
C PRO A 344 -20.39 -13.88 -1.78
N ASN A 345 -19.99 -14.79 -0.89
CA ASN A 345 -20.07 -16.24 -1.10
C ASN A 345 -21.52 -16.76 -1.16
N GLN A 346 -21.71 -17.87 -1.90
CA GLN A 346 -22.96 -18.66 -2.00
C GLN A 346 -24.13 -18.00 -2.76
N ILE A 347 -23.89 -16.91 -3.48
CA ILE A 347 -24.96 -16.15 -4.18
C ILE A 347 -24.76 -16.06 -5.69
N GLY A 348 -23.95 -16.96 -6.27
CA GLY A 348 -23.83 -17.06 -7.73
C GLY A 348 -22.66 -16.28 -8.37
N SER A 349 -21.65 -15.84 -7.62
CA SER A 349 -20.44 -15.23 -8.21
C SER A 349 -19.76 -16.12 -9.25
N THR A 350 -19.70 -17.43 -8.99
CA THR A 350 -19.19 -18.45 -9.92
C THR A 350 -20.08 -18.61 -11.16
N VAL A 351 -21.40 -18.44 -11.00
CA VAL A 351 -22.37 -18.49 -12.09
C VAL A 351 -22.19 -17.27 -12.99
N LEU A 352 -22.13 -16.07 -12.42
CA LEU A 352 -21.87 -14.84 -13.15
C LEU A 352 -20.53 -14.90 -13.88
N GLN A 353 -19.45 -15.32 -13.20
CA GLN A 353 -18.14 -15.54 -13.82
C GLN A 353 -18.25 -16.45 -15.05
N ASN A 354 -18.92 -17.61 -14.91
CA ASN A 354 -19.06 -18.55 -16.01
C ASN A 354 -19.77 -17.92 -17.20
N PHE A 355 -20.87 -17.18 -16.97
CA PHE A 355 -21.62 -16.54 -18.03
C PHE A 355 -20.81 -15.46 -18.75
N ILE A 356 -20.18 -14.54 -18.02
CA ILE A 356 -19.45 -13.43 -18.65
C ILE A 356 -18.22 -13.88 -19.45
N GLN A 357 -17.65 -15.05 -19.13
CA GLN A 357 -16.58 -15.69 -19.94
C GLN A 357 -17.06 -16.12 -21.34
N ALA A 358 -18.35 -16.05 -21.66
CA ALA A 358 -18.82 -16.22 -23.04
C ALA A 358 -18.61 -14.96 -23.90
N HIS A 359 -18.25 -13.82 -23.29
CA HIS A 359 -17.86 -12.61 -24.00
C HIS A 359 -16.37 -12.66 -24.40
N PRO A 360 -16.01 -12.49 -25.68
CA PRO A 360 -14.63 -12.66 -26.14
C PRO A 360 -13.66 -11.63 -25.54
N LEU A 361 -14.14 -10.43 -25.18
CA LEU A 361 -13.32 -9.40 -24.54
C LEU A 361 -13.18 -9.55 -23.01
N LEU A 362 -13.87 -10.50 -22.36
CA LEU A 362 -13.76 -10.70 -20.92
C LEU A 362 -12.93 -11.94 -20.62
N VAL A 363 -11.68 -11.71 -20.21
CA VAL A 363 -10.70 -12.79 -20.01
C VAL A 363 -10.35 -12.89 -18.53
N SER A 364 -10.43 -14.11 -17.98
CA SER A 364 -10.10 -14.37 -16.58
C SER A 364 -8.68 -14.88 -16.42
N LYS A 365 -8.34 -15.36 -15.20
CA LYS A 365 -7.02 -15.89 -14.87
C LYS A 365 -6.67 -17.17 -15.65
N ILE A 366 -5.37 -17.37 -15.89
CA ILE A 366 -4.81 -18.56 -16.56
C ILE A 366 -5.12 -19.80 -15.74
N GLY A 367 -5.57 -20.86 -16.42
CA GLY A 367 -5.75 -22.17 -15.79
C GLY A 367 -6.80 -22.18 -14.70
N ASP A 368 -7.85 -21.37 -14.80
CA ASP A 368 -8.95 -21.33 -13.83
C ASP A 368 -9.93 -22.51 -14.07
N PRO A 369 -9.84 -23.65 -13.35
CA PRO A 369 -11.05 -24.42 -13.14
C PRO A 369 -11.93 -23.52 -12.29
N ILE A 370 -13.17 -23.29 -12.72
CA ILE A 370 -14.21 -22.40 -12.15
C ILE A 370 -14.45 -22.58 -10.61
N GLN A 371 -13.69 -23.46 -9.95
CA GLN A 371 -13.73 -23.82 -8.53
C GLN A 371 -12.38 -23.74 -7.79
N SER A 372 -11.29 -23.25 -8.41
CA SER A 372 -10.01 -23.08 -7.70
C SER A 372 -10.11 -21.94 -6.67
N ASN A 373 -10.33 -22.30 -5.40
CA ASN A 373 -10.24 -21.42 -4.24
C ASN A 373 -8.81 -20.90 -3.98
N GLU A 374 -7.84 -21.21 -4.85
CA GLU A 374 -6.42 -20.95 -4.63
C GLU A 374 -5.99 -19.54 -5.04
N PHE A 375 -6.79 -18.78 -5.79
CA PHE A 375 -6.41 -17.40 -6.14
C PHE A 375 -7.12 -16.38 -5.26
N GLN A 376 -6.44 -15.90 -4.22
CA GLN A 376 -6.94 -14.90 -3.26
C GLN A 376 -5.87 -13.84 -2.98
N PHE A 377 -5.49 -13.05 -3.99
CA PHE A 377 -4.38 -12.11 -3.84
C PHE A 377 -4.65 -11.05 -2.78
N PHE A 378 -5.78 -10.36 -2.85
CA PHE A 378 -6.06 -9.25 -1.94
C PHE A 378 -6.45 -9.71 -0.51
N HIS A 379 -6.73 -10.99 -0.33
CA HIS A 379 -7.20 -11.57 0.93
C HIS A 379 -6.21 -12.59 1.51
N GLY A 380 -5.72 -12.34 2.72
CA GLY A 380 -4.79 -13.25 3.42
C GLY A 380 -3.34 -13.13 2.95
N ASP A 381 -2.59 -14.23 3.09
CA ASP A 381 -1.12 -14.25 3.04
C ASP A 381 -0.55 -14.16 1.61
N LYS A 382 -1.34 -14.54 0.60
CA LYS A 382 -0.94 -14.46 -0.82
C LYS A 382 -0.65 -13.03 -1.27
N TYR A 383 -1.21 -12.04 -0.58
CA TYR A 383 -0.91 -10.63 -0.78
C TYR A 383 0.59 -10.33 -0.61
N LEU A 384 1.27 -11.03 0.28
CA LEU A 384 2.69 -10.83 0.57
C LEU A 384 3.61 -11.42 -0.52
N LEU A 385 3.07 -12.17 -1.48
CA LEU A 385 3.83 -12.70 -2.62
C LEU A 385 4.10 -11.65 -3.71
N GLY A 386 3.55 -10.44 -3.57
CA GLY A 386 3.88 -9.31 -4.44
C GLY A 386 3.17 -9.30 -5.80
N LEU A 387 3.46 -8.26 -6.58
CA LEU A 387 2.82 -8.00 -7.87
C LEU A 387 3.20 -9.02 -8.95
N ASP A 388 4.44 -9.50 -8.94
CA ASP A 388 4.93 -10.51 -9.88
C ASP A 388 4.12 -11.80 -9.77
N TRP A 389 3.83 -12.24 -8.54
CA TRP A 389 2.99 -13.40 -8.30
C TRP A 389 1.58 -13.17 -8.82
N TYR A 390 1.00 -11.99 -8.54
CA TYR A 390 -0.35 -11.66 -8.99
C TYR A 390 -0.48 -11.67 -10.52
N GLN A 391 0.42 -11.00 -11.23
CA GLN A 391 0.36 -10.86 -12.69
C GLN A 391 0.65 -12.14 -13.45
N LYS A 392 1.42 -13.09 -12.88
CA LYS A 392 1.65 -14.42 -13.47
C LYS A 392 0.35 -15.21 -13.69
N HIS A 393 -0.71 -14.87 -12.98
CA HIS A 393 -2.02 -15.52 -13.13
C HIS A 393 -2.86 -14.91 -14.25
N PHE A 394 -2.44 -13.81 -14.88
CA PHE A 394 -3.18 -13.19 -15.96
C PHE A 394 -2.47 -13.36 -17.32
N PRO A 395 -3.22 -13.69 -18.39
CA PRO A 395 -2.67 -13.72 -19.72
C PRO A 395 -2.31 -12.30 -20.18
N GLU A 396 -1.42 -12.21 -21.17
CA GLU A 396 -1.25 -10.94 -21.89
C GLU A 396 -2.53 -10.70 -22.72
N PRO A 397 -3.18 -9.54 -22.61
CA PRO A 397 -4.37 -9.25 -23.40
C PRO A 397 -4.02 -9.17 -24.89
N GLU A 398 -4.79 -9.86 -25.74
CA GLU A 398 -4.56 -9.87 -27.20
C GLU A 398 -4.75 -8.48 -27.84
N THR A 399 -5.63 -7.66 -27.26
CA THR A 399 -5.89 -6.28 -27.68
C THR A 399 -6.17 -5.40 -26.47
N GLU A 400 -6.05 -4.08 -26.61
CA GLU A 400 -6.35 -3.11 -25.54
C GLU A 400 -7.80 -3.15 -25.05
N ASN A 401 -8.71 -3.61 -25.93
CA ASN A 401 -10.14 -3.78 -25.67
C ASN A 401 -10.43 -4.98 -24.77
N VAL A 402 -9.50 -5.94 -24.63
CA VAL A 402 -9.66 -7.05 -23.70
C VAL A 402 -9.62 -6.52 -22.27
N MET A 403 -10.64 -6.89 -21.52
CA MET A 403 -10.80 -6.58 -20.11
C MET A 403 -10.47 -7.83 -19.29
N LEU A 404 -9.33 -7.78 -18.61
CA LEU A 404 -8.98 -8.80 -17.63
C LEU A 404 -9.86 -8.67 -16.39
N PHE A 405 -10.29 -9.79 -15.83
CA PHE A 405 -11.10 -9.78 -14.60
C PHE A 405 -10.79 -10.93 -13.65
N GLU A 406 -11.00 -10.70 -12.36
CA GLU A 406 -10.97 -11.75 -11.34
C GLU A 406 -12.30 -11.86 -10.60
N THR A 407 -12.55 -13.03 -10.02
CA THR A 407 -13.72 -13.30 -9.17
C THR A 407 -13.25 -13.93 -7.88
N ASN A 408 -13.59 -13.31 -6.75
CA ASN A 408 -13.31 -13.89 -5.45
C ASN A 408 -14.35 -13.44 -4.42
N ALA A 409 -15.16 -14.39 -3.99
CA ALA A 409 -16.29 -14.11 -3.11
C ALA A 409 -15.90 -13.84 -1.64
N ASN A 410 -14.63 -14.02 -1.26
CA ASN A 410 -14.10 -13.64 0.05
C ASN A 410 -13.65 -12.17 0.11
N TYR A 411 -13.68 -11.45 -1.02
CA TYR A 411 -13.28 -10.05 -1.06
C TYR A 411 -14.35 -9.12 -0.45
N PHE A 412 -15.62 -9.40 -0.69
CA PHE A 412 -16.72 -8.53 -0.30
C PHE A 412 -16.71 -8.18 1.20
N ASP A 413 -16.57 -9.19 2.06
CA ASP A 413 -16.69 -9.04 3.51
C ASP A 413 -15.36 -8.75 4.22
N SER A 414 -14.25 -8.73 3.49
CA SER A 414 -12.92 -8.49 4.02
C SER A 414 -12.68 -7.00 4.25
N GLU A 415 -12.16 -6.66 5.43
CA GLU A 415 -11.94 -5.27 5.84
C GLU A 415 -10.83 -4.57 5.04
N MET A 416 -9.73 -5.27 4.75
CA MET A 416 -8.57 -4.69 4.09
C MET A 416 -8.66 -4.72 2.55
N VAL A 417 -9.50 -5.58 1.99
CA VAL A 417 -9.54 -5.81 0.54
C VAL A 417 -9.91 -4.54 -0.26
N PRO A 418 -10.96 -3.77 0.09
CA PRO A 418 -11.30 -2.54 -0.66
C PRO A 418 -10.11 -1.57 -0.76
N LYS A 419 -9.38 -1.37 0.34
CA LYS A 419 -8.18 -0.53 0.40
C LYS A 419 -7.07 -1.05 -0.51
N ARG A 420 -6.79 -2.36 -0.46
CA ARG A 420 -5.73 -3.00 -1.25
C ARG A 420 -6.04 -3.01 -2.75
N VAL A 421 -7.30 -3.27 -3.11
CA VAL A 421 -7.77 -3.22 -4.49
C VAL A 421 -7.65 -1.80 -5.02
N HIS A 422 -8.18 -0.81 -4.30
CA HIS A 422 -8.10 0.59 -4.73
C HIS A 422 -6.67 1.10 -4.85
N ALA A 423 -5.76 0.68 -3.96
CA ALA A 423 -4.35 1.07 -4.08
C ALA A 423 -3.73 0.57 -5.40
N LEU A 424 -3.98 -0.68 -5.78
CA LEU A 424 -3.35 -1.32 -6.95
C LEU A 424 -4.07 -1.00 -8.27
N ILE A 425 -5.39 -0.97 -8.26
CA ILE A 425 -6.26 -0.82 -9.44
C ILE A 425 -7.44 0.11 -9.13
N PRO A 426 -7.17 1.41 -8.90
CA PRO A 426 -8.20 2.37 -8.49
C PRO A 426 -9.33 2.53 -9.51
N ASP A 427 -9.04 2.31 -10.80
CA ASP A 427 -10.03 2.44 -11.89
C ASP A 427 -10.83 1.17 -12.16
N ALA A 428 -10.62 0.10 -11.38
CA ALA A 428 -11.34 -1.15 -11.56
C ALA A 428 -12.86 -0.96 -11.38
N LYS A 429 -13.63 -1.69 -12.18
CA LYS A 429 -15.06 -1.88 -11.98
C LYS A 429 -15.29 -2.98 -10.96
N ILE A 430 -16.15 -2.73 -9.98
CA ILE A 430 -16.47 -3.65 -8.89
C ILE A 430 -17.90 -4.16 -9.10
N VAL A 431 -18.07 -5.48 -9.09
CA VAL A 431 -19.38 -6.13 -9.18
C VAL A 431 -19.67 -6.87 -7.89
N ILE A 432 -20.82 -6.54 -7.29
CA ILE A 432 -21.32 -7.12 -6.04
C ILE A 432 -22.67 -7.77 -6.35
N ILE A 433 -22.86 -9.00 -5.93
CA ILE A 433 -24.15 -9.69 -6.07
C ILE A 433 -24.88 -9.58 -4.72
N LEU A 434 -26.18 -9.27 -4.73
CA LEU A 434 -27.00 -9.20 -3.53
C LEU A 434 -28.19 -10.15 -3.67
N ALA A 435 -28.31 -11.10 -2.75
CA ALA A 435 -29.43 -12.02 -2.65
C ALA A 435 -29.98 -12.01 -1.22
N ASP A 436 -31.18 -12.52 -1.00
CA ASP A 436 -31.79 -12.62 0.33
C ASP A 436 -30.78 -13.14 1.39
N PRO A 437 -30.48 -12.35 2.44
CA PRO A 437 -29.47 -12.69 3.45
C PRO A 437 -29.83 -13.96 4.24
N ILE A 438 -31.12 -14.30 4.34
CA ILE A 438 -31.66 -15.50 5.00
C ILE A 438 -31.36 -16.74 4.15
N LYS A 439 -31.73 -16.70 2.86
CA LYS A 439 -31.41 -17.78 1.91
C LYS A 439 -29.90 -17.99 1.82
N ARG A 440 -29.12 -16.91 1.74
CA ARG A 440 -27.65 -16.97 1.74
C ARG A 440 -27.11 -17.66 2.99
N ALA A 441 -27.59 -17.29 4.18
CA ALA A 441 -27.15 -17.88 5.44
C ALA A 441 -27.40 -19.40 5.48
N TYR A 442 -28.56 -19.82 4.98
CA TYR A 442 -28.90 -21.23 4.87
C TYR A 442 -28.02 -21.98 3.86
N MET A 443 -27.80 -21.40 2.68
CA MET A 443 -26.90 -21.98 1.68
C MET A 443 -25.48 -22.15 2.22
N TRP A 444 -24.99 -21.19 3.02
CA TRP A 444 -23.70 -21.29 3.69
C TRP A 444 -23.66 -22.45 4.68
N TYR A 445 -24.68 -22.60 5.52
CA TYR A 445 -24.79 -23.73 6.44
C TYR A 445 -24.85 -25.08 5.71
N GLN A 446 -25.64 -25.19 4.65
CA GLN A 446 -25.73 -26.41 3.83
C GLN A 446 -24.40 -26.74 3.14
N HIS A 447 -23.66 -25.72 2.71
CA HIS A 447 -22.31 -25.88 2.19
C HIS A 447 -21.32 -26.36 3.28
N LEU A 448 -21.44 -25.89 4.52
CA LEU A 448 -20.66 -26.41 5.65
C LEU A 448 -21.01 -27.87 5.95
N ARG A 449 -22.29 -28.25 5.92
CA ARG A 449 -22.72 -29.65 6.07
C ARG A 449 -22.12 -30.55 5.00
N PHE A 450 -22.14 -30.10 3.74
CA PHE A 450 -21.54 -30.85 2.63
C PHE A 450 -20.03 -31.05 2.81
N ARG A 451 -19.33 -30.08 3.41
CA ARG A 451 -17.91 -30.17 3.75
C ARG A 451 -17.63 -30.88 5.07
N MET A 452 -18.65 -31.50 5.66
CA MET A 452 -18.57 -32.22 6.92
C MET A 452 -18.04 -31.36 8.09
N ASP A 453 -18.37 -30.06 8.11
CA ASP A 453 -17.96 -29.16 9.19
C ASP A 453 -18.70 -29.51 10.49
N PRO A 454 -18.01 -29.70 11.63
CA PRO A 454 -18.63 -30.05 12.90
C PRO A 454 -19.69 -29.05 13.38
N ALA A 455 -19.56 -27.75 13.03
CA ALA A 455 -20.54 -26.73 13.39
C ALA A 455 -21.90 -26.97 12.72
N ALA A 456 -21.92 -27.61 11.55
CA ALA A 456 -23.12 -27.81 10.75
C ALA A 456 -23.65 -29.25 10.79
N ILE A 457 -22.81 -30.25 11.12
CA ILE A 457 -23.28 -31.62 11.35
C ILE A 457 -23.92 -31.78 12.73
N ASN A 458 -23.32 -31.20 13.76
CA ASN A 458 -23.70 -31.48 15.16
C ASN A 458 -24.84 -30.61 15.68
N TYR A 459 -25.22 -29.57 14.94
CA TYR A 459 -26.21 -28.58 15.35
C TYR A 459 -27.23 -28.40 14.24
N THR A 460 -28.50 -28.22 14.58
CA THR A 460 -29.53 -27.83 13.60
C THR A 460 -29.26 -26.41 13.09
N PHE A 461 -29.90 -26.01 11.98
CA PHE A 461 -29.71 -24.66 11.45
C PHE A 461 -30.12 -23.58 12.46
N TYR A 462 -31.27 -23.75 13.13
CA TYR A 462 -31.70 -22.86 14.21
C TYR A 462 -30.66 -22.75 15.33
N GLN A 463 -30.15 -23.87 15.85
CA GLN A 463 -29.11 -23.88 16.88
C GLN A 463 -27.81 -23.21 16.40
N PHE A 464 -27.48 -23.34 15.11
CA PHE A 464 -26.32 -22.71 14.50
C PHE A 464 -26.45 -21.19 14.44
N VAL A 465 -27.58 -20.65 13.97
CA VAL A 465 -27.78 -19.20 13.82
C VAL A 465 -28.09 -18.49 15.13
N SER A 466 -28.73 -19.19 16.08
CA SER A 466 -29.07 -18.65 17.42
C SER A 466 -28.00 -18.93 18.48
N ALA A 467 -26.86 -19.55 18.12
CA ALA A 467 -25.80 -19.90 19.07
C ALA A 467 -25.32 -18.69 19.89
N SER A 468 -25.36 -18.83 21.22
CA SER A 468 -24.97 -17.78 22.15
C SER A 468 -23.44 -17.60 22.22
N ASN A 469 -23.00 -16.54 22.90
CA ASN A 469 -21.56 -16.30 23.15
C ASN A 469 -20.90 -17.38 24.03
N LYS A 470 -21.69 -18.20 24.74
CA LYS A 470 -21.19 -19.33 25.55
C LYS A 470 -20.98 -20.62 24.73
N ALA A 471 -21.43 -20.63 23.47
CA ALA A 471 -21.24 -21.78 22.59
C ALA A 471 -19.76 -22.06 22.28
N PRO A 472 -19.40 -23.28 21.84
CA PRO A 472 -18.04 -23.62 21.47
C PRO A 472 -17.45 -22.67 20.40
N PHE A 473 -16.14 -22.45 20.46
CA PHE A 473 -15.45 -21.51 19.57
C PHE A 473 -15.66 -21.81 18.07
N PHE A 474 -15.59 -23.09 17.67
CA PHE A 474 -15.78 -23.49 16.27
C PHE A 474 -17.18 -23.11 15.75
N LEU A 475 -18.23 -23.33 16.56
CA LEU A 475 -19.60 -22.96 16.23
C LEU A 475 -19.75 -21.44 16.14
N ARG A 476 -19.23 -20.70 17.12
CA ARG A 476 -19.23 -19.23 17.10
C ARG A 476 -18.53 -18.65 15.88
N LYS A 477 -17.38 -19.21 15.50
CA LYS A 477 -16.59 -18.79 14.34
C LYS A 477 -17.37 -19.02 13.04
N ALA A 478 -17.95 -20.22 12.87
CA ALA A 478 -18.75 -20.56 11.70
C ALA A 478 -20.02 -19.71 11.60
N ARG A 479 -20.76 -19.53 12.71
CA ARG A 479 -21.93 -18.64 12.81
C ARG A 479 -21.56 -17.20 12.44
N SER A 480 -20.47 -16.67 13.02
CA SER A 480 -20.02 -15.31 12.74
C SER A 480 -19.70 -15.11 11.26
N ARG A 481 -19.06 -16.10 10.60
CA ARG A 481 -18.79 -16.04 9.15
C ARG A 481 -20.08 -16.12 8.34
N CYS A 482 -21.07 -16.88 8.79
CA CYS A 482 -22.37 -16.96 8.13
C CYS A 482 -23.10 -15.61 8.16
N LEU A 483 -23.35 -15.09 9.37
CA LEU A 483 -24.21 -13.93 9.61
C LEU A 483 -23.56 -12.60 9.24
N LYS A 484 -22.29 -12.37 9.62
CA LYS A 484 -21.63 -11.07 9.34
C LYS A 484 -21.55 -10.80 7.85
N SER A 485 -21.18 -11.80 7.07
CA SER A 485 -21.07 -11.68 5.61
C SER A 485 -22.42 -11.44 4.89
N SER A 486 -23.55 -11.68 5.57
CA SER A 486 -24.91 -11.35 5.08
C SER A 486 -25.33 -9.92 5.46
N ALA A 487 -24.60 -9.23 6.34
CA ALA A 487 -24.89 -7.84 6.71
C ALA A 487 -24.37 -6.87 5.63
N TYR A 488 -25.00 -6.91 4.45
CA TYR A 488 -24.47 -6.29 3.23
C TYR A 488 -24.17 -4.80 3.36
N VAL A 489 -24.99 -4.04 4.09
CA VAL A 489 -24.80 -2.59 4.27
C VAL A 489 -23.43 -2.23 4.85
N ILE A 490 -22.91 -3.02 5.79
CA ILE A 490 -21.61 -2.78 6.42
C ILE A 490 -20.49 -2.91 5.38
N HIS A 491 -20.58 -3.93 4.54
CA HIS A 491 -19.58 -4.26 3.56
C HIS A 491 -19.65 -3.33 2.34
N LEU A 492 -20.85 -3.04 1.84
CA LEU A 492 -21.06 -2.07 0.78
C LEU A 492 -20.53 -0.69 1.17
N ALA A 493 -20.78 -0.24 2.41
CA ALA A 493 -20.23 1.02 2.91
C ALA A 493 -18.69 1.07 2.86
N ARG A 494 -18.00 -0.05 3.15
CA ARG A 494 -16.53 -0.12 3.03
C ARG A 494 -16.06 -0.01 1.58
N TRP A 495 -16.75 -0.65 0.64
CA TRP A 495 -16.42 -0.52 -0.79
C TRP A 495 -16.64 0.91 -1.28
N LEU A 496 -17.72 1.56 -0.84
CA LEU A 496 -18.04 2.96 -1.17
C LEU A 496 -17.06 3.98 -0.58
N GLN A 497 -16.28 3.62 0.46
CA GLN A 497 -15.20 4.49 0.97
C GLN A 497 -14.04 4.64 -0.02
N TYR A 498 -13.85 3.66 -0.91
CA TYR A 498 -12.73 3.62 -1.84
C TYR A 498 -13.16 3.79 -3.30
N PHE A 499 -14.31 3.22 -3.68
CA PHE A 499 -14.79 3.28 -5.05
C PHE A 499 -16.02 4.20 -5.16
N PRO A 500 -16.03 5.14 -6.11
CA PRO A 500 -17.21 5.93 -6.41
C PRO A 500 -18.34 5.03 -6.90
N VAL A 501 -19.58 5.50 -6.71
CA VAL A 501 -20.80 4.73 -7.02
C VAL A 501 -20.82 4.23 -8.46
N ASN A 502 -20.32 5.01 -9.43
CA ASN A 502 -20.27 4.66 -10.85
C ASN A 502 -19.23 3.57 -11.21
N GLN A 503 -18.36 3.18 -10.26
CA GLN A 503 -17.47 2.02 -10.39
C GLN A 503 -18.03 0.77 -9.73
N ILE A 504 -19.14 0.86 -8.97
CA ILE A 504 -19.78 -0.29 -8.34
C ILE A 504 -21.09 -0.64 -9.07
N TYR A 505 -21.21 -1.88 -9.50
CA TYR A 505 -22.45 -2.44 -10.05
C TYR A 505 -23.01 -3.51 -9.11
N LEU A 506 -24.29 -3.35 -8.77
CA LEU A 506 -25.03 -4.27 -7.91
C LEU A 506 -25.87 -5.19 -8.79
N VAL A 507 -25.67 -6.50 -8.64
CA VAL A 507 -26.43 -7.54 -9.33
C VAL A 507 -27.48 -8.08 -8.37
N ASP A 508 -28.74 -8.11 -8.78
CA ASP A 508 -29.77 -8.86 -8.09
C ASP A 508 -29.53 -10.37 -8.29
N GLY A 509 -29.28 -11.09 -7.20
CA GLY A 509 -29.00 -12.52 -7.23
C GLY A 509 -30.21 -13.37 -7.65
N ASP A 510 -31.44 -12.91 -7.39
CA ASP A 510 -32.64 -13.58 -7.88
C ASP A 510 -32.77 -13.33 -9.40
N GLU A 511 -32.51 -12.11 -9.89
CA GLU A 511 -32.50 -11.82 -11.35
C GLU A 511 -31.43 -12.65 -12.07
N LEU A 512 -30.24 -12.82 -11.48
CA LEU A 512 -29.19 -13.66 -12.03
C LEU A 512 -29.63 -15.13 -12.17
N LYS A 513 -30.51 -15.60 -11.29
CA LYS A 513 -31.04 -16.96 -11.33
C LYS A 513 -32.14 -17.11 -12.39
N ASP A 514 -33.08 -16.16 -12.43
CA ASP A 514 -34.31 -16.27 -13.22
C ASP A 514 -34.16 -15.72 -14.65
N ASP A 515 -33.39 -14.64 -14.83
CA ASP A 515 -33.10 -13.99 -16.10
C ASP A 515 -31.64 -13.49 -16.18
N PRO A 516 -30.67 -14.42 -16.30
CA PRO A 516 -29.26 -14.04 -16.43
C PRO A 516 -28.94 -13.27 -17.71
N VAL A 517 -29.78 -13.35 -18.74
CA VAL A 517 -29.57 -12.61 -19.99
C VAL A 517 -29.72 -11.12 -19.75
N SER A 518 -30.78 -10.70 -19.05
CA SER A 518 -30.96 -9.30 -18.61
C SER A 518 -29.76 -8.82 -17.77
N VAL A 519 -29.34 -9.61 -16.77
CA VAL A 519 -28.22 -9.24 -15.88
C VAL A 519 -26.92 -9.02 -16.66
N VAL A 520 -26.57 -9.95 -17.55
CA VAL A 520 -25.33 -9.84 -18.32
C VAL A 520 -25.42 -8.70 -19.35
N ASN A 521 -26.60 -8.43 -19.92
CA ASN A 521 -26.81 -7.29 -20.81
C ASN A 521 -26.57 -5.95 -20.08
N LYS A 522 -27.14 -5.77 -18.89
CA LYS A 522 -26.88 -4.57 -18.06
C LYS A 522 -25.41 -4.47 -17.68
N LEU A 523 -24.75 -5.60 -17.40
CA LEU A 523 -23.32 -5.62 -17.10
C LEU A 523 -22.47 -5.22 -18.31
N GLN A 524 -22.81 -5.66 -19.53
CA GLN A 524 -22.14 -5.21 -20.75
C GLN A 524 -22.23 -3.69 -20.91
N THR A 525 -23.40 -3.09 -20.64
CA THR A 525 -23.58 -1.63 -20.64
C THR A 525 -22.73 -0.95 -19.58
N PHE A 526 -22.74 -1.46 -18.35
CA PHE A 526 -21.92 -0.90 -17.25
C PHE A 526 -20.42 -0.94 -17.54
N LEU A 527 -19.95 -1.99 -18.22
CA LEU A 527 -18.56 -2.17 -18.63
C LEU A 527 -18.20 -1.46 -19.94
N ASN A 528 -19.18 -0.82 -20.60
CA ASN A 528 -19.02 -0.19 -21.92
C ASN A 528 -18.41 -1.13 -22.98
N LEU A 529 -18.82 -2.40 -23.00
CA LEU A 529 -18.27 -3.40 -23.93
C LEU A 529 -18.80 -3.17 -25.35
N GLN A 530 -17.89 -3.24 -26.32
CA GLN A 530 -18.19 -3.19 -27.75
C GLN A 530 -17.34 -4.25 -28.49
N PRO A 531 -17.94 -5.10 -29.35
CA PRO A 531 -19.36 -5.16 -29.68
C PRO A 531 -20.20 -5.76 -28.55
N PHE A 532 -21.48 -5.40 -28.51
CA PHE A 532 -22.45 -6.02 -27.60
C PHE A 532 -22.78 -7.44 -28.07
N ILE A 533 -22.68 -8.42 -27.17
CA ILE A 533 -22.96 -9.82 -27.45
C ILE A 533 -24.39 -10.16 -27.02
N ASP A 534 -25.11 -10.87 -27.90
CA ASP A 534 -26.44 -11.39 -27.62
C ASP A 534 -26.34 -12.66 -26.76
N PHE A 535 -26.51 -12.49 -25.44
CA PHE A 535 -26.43 -13.60 -24.47
C PHE A 535 -27.61 -14.56 -24.54
N SER A 536 -28.74 -14.21 -25.19
CA SER A 536 -29.85 -15.14 -25.41
C SER A 536 -29.45 -16.32 -26.30
N LYS A 537 -28.41 -16.13 -27.12
CA LYS A 537 -27.81 -17.16 -27.99
C LYS A 537 -26.63 -17.88 -27.34
N LYS A 538 -26.25 -17.51 -26.12
CA LYS A 538 -25.10 -18.09 -25.39
C LYS A 538 -25.54 -18.86 -24.14
N LEU A 539 -26.69 -18.51 -23.58
CA LEU A 539 -27.25 -19.13 -22.39
C LEU A 539 -28.55 -19.87 -22.73
N ARG A 540 -28.79 -21.01 -22.08
CA ARG A 540 -30.04 -21.77 -22.18
C ARG A 540 -30.47 -22.25 -20.80
N TYR A 541 -31.77 -22.25 -20.53
CA TYR A 541 -32.30 -22.87 -19.32
C TYR A 541 -32.30 -24.39 -19.47
N ASP A 542 -31.79 -25.10 -18.46
CA ASP A 542 -31.86 -26.56 -18.39
C ASP A 542 -32.93 -26.97 -17.34
N PRO A 543 -34.08 -27.53 -17.77
CA PRO A 543 -35.17 -27.90 -16.86
C PRO A 543 -34.80 -28.99 -15.84
N LEU A 544 -33.86 -29.88 -16.17
CA LEU A 544 -33.42 -30.94 -15.27
C LEU A 544 -32.50 -30.40 -14.18
N LYS A 545 -31.65 -29.44 -14.56
CA LYS A 545 -30.74 -28.76 -13.62
C LYS A 545 -31.42 -27.62 -12.86
N LYS A 546 -32.55 -27.11 -13.37
CA LYS A 546 -33.30 -25.96 -12.83
C LYS A 546 -32.49 -24.65 -12.77
N PHE A 547 -31.50 -24.49 -13.65
CA PHE A 547 -30.71 -23.27 -13.78
C PHE A 547 -30.19 -23.09 -15.21
N PHE A 548 -29.74 -21.87 -15.53
CA PHE A 548 -29.18 -21.54 -16.84
C PHE A 548 -27.76 -22.06 -17.02
N CYS A 549 -27.50 -22.57 -18.22
CA CYS A 549 -26.22 -23.14 -18.61
C CYS A 549 -25.68 -22.46 -19.87
N ARG A 550 -24.36 -22.51 -20.03
CA ARG A 550 -23.72 -22.08 -21.26
C ARG A 550 -23.96 -23.10 -22.38
N ILE A 551 -24.20 -22.61 -23.58
CA ILE A 551 -24.40 -23.46 -24.76
C ILE A 551 -23.07 -24.10 -25.21
N ASP A 552 -21.96 -23.36 -25.11
CA ASP A 552 -20.64 -23.78 -25.57
C ASP A 552 -19.88 -24.65 -24.56
N ASN A 553 -20.04 -24.40 -23.26
CA ASN A 553 -19.30 -25.09 -22.20
C ASN A 553 -20.19 -25.92 -21.23
N GLY A 554 -21.49 -26.02 -21.52
CA GLY A 554 -22.45 -26.78 -20.73
C GLY A 554 -22.82 -26.16 -19.37
N CYS A 555 -23.40 -27.00 -18.51
CA CYS A 555 -23.85 -26.62 -17.17
C CYS A 555 -22.72 -26.71 -16.15
N LEU A 556 -22.75 -25.81 -15.15
CA LEU A 556 -21.85 -25.90 -14.01
C LEU A 556 -22.09 -27.18 -13.18
N GLY A 557 -21.07 -27.60 -12.44
CA GLY A 557 -21.03 -28.89 -11.73
C GLY A 557 -22.10 -29.08 -10.65
N MET A 558 -22.17 -30.31 -10.10
CA MET A 558 -23.20 -30.79 -9.16
C MET A 558 -23.27 -30.06 -7.81
N THR A 559 -22.36 -29.12 -7.54
CA THR A 559 -22.37 -28.27 -6.34
C THR A 559 -23.25 -27.03 -6.48
N ILE A 560 -23.69 -26.69 -7.69
CA ILE A 560 -24.49 -25.51 -8.01
C ILE A 560 -25.94 -25.91 -8.28
N GLY A 561 -26.89 -25.14 -7.76
CA GLY A 561 -28.32 -25.39 -7.95
C GLY A 561 -28.87 -26.59 -7.17
N ARG A 562 -28.31 -26.89 -5.98
CA ARG A 562 -28.77 -28.00 -5.14
C ARG A 562 -30.13 -27.68 -4.52
N ASP A 563 -31.01 -28.67 -4.57
CA ASP A 563 -32.24 -28.68 -3.77
C ASP A 563 -31.87 -28.97 -2.31
N TYR A 564 -32.18 -28.02 -1.43
CA TYR A 564 -32.05 -28.19 0.01
C TYR A 564 -33.42 -28.39 0.64
N PRO A 565 -33.51 -29.08 1.80
CA PRO A 565 -34.73 -29.09 2.58
C PRO A 565 -35.23 -27.67 2.86
N PRO A 566 -36.55 -27.46 3.00
CA PRO A 566 -37.07 -26.17 3.43
C PRO A 566 -36.49 -25.80 4.80
N MET A 567 -36.28 -24.49 5.00
CA MET A 567 -35.87 -23.95 6.29
C MET A 567 -37.04 -24.02 7.28
N ASP A 568 -36.76 -24.29 8.55
CA ASP A 568 -37.76 -24.23 9.60
C ASP A 568 -38.19 -22.78 9.89
N GLU A 569 -39.46 -22.59 10.26
CA GLU A 569 -40.06 -21.26 10.52
C GLU A 569 -39.37 -20.50 11.66
N ASP A 570 -38.85 -21.20 12.67
CA ASP A 570 -38.12 -20.59 13.79
C ASP A 570 -36.84 -19.91 13.32
N SER A 571 -36.09 -20.57 12.43
CA SER A 571 -34.89 -20.02 11.80
C SER A 571 -35.20 -18.82 10.92
N ILE A 572 -36.30 -18.86 10.15
CA ILE A 572 -36.74 -17.73 9.32
C ILE A 572 -37.04 -16.52 10.22
N ARG A 573 -37.92 -16.67 11.20
CA ARG A 573 -38.31 -15.59 12.13
C ARG A 573 -37.12 -15.00 12.87
N TYR A 574 -36.19 -15.85 13.32
CA TYR A 574 -34.97 -15.39 13.97
C TYR A 574 -34.11 -14.54 13.03
N LEU A 575 -33.90 -15.00 11.79
CA LEU A 575 -33.06 -14.29 10.83
C LEU A 575 -33.71 -13.02 10.27
N ASP A 576 -35.03 -13.01 10.10
CA ASP A 576 -35.79 -11.80 9.77
C ASP A 576 -35.56 -10.71 10.81
N SER A 577 -35.73 -11.06 12.09
CA SER A 577 -35.45 -10.13 13.20
C SER A 577 -33.99 -9.71 13.22
N TYR A 578 -33.04 -10.64 12.99
CA TYR A 578 -31.61 -10.35 13.00
C TYR A 578 -31.18 -9.39 11.87
N PHE A 579 -31.76 -9.52 10.67
CA PHE A 579 -31.38 -8.71 9.51
C PHE A 579 -32.26 -7.47 9.30
N ALA A 580 -33.36 -7.29 10.04
CA ALA A 580 -34.30 -6.18 9.87
C ALA A 580 -33.61 -4.80 9.80
N ASP A 581 -32.76 -4.48 10.78
CA ASP A 581 -32.02 -3.21 10.81
C ASP A 581 -30.99 -3.12 9.68
N HIS A 582 -30.31 -4.22 9.36
CA HIS A 582 -29.34 -4.27 8.27
C HIS A 582 -30.02 -4.03 6.90
N ASN A 583 -31.19 -4.61 6.67
CA ASN A 583 -31.96 -4.48 5.44
C ASN A 583 -32.56 -3.06 5.33
N THR A 584 -33.07 -2.51 6.42
CA THR A 584 -33.57 -1.13 6.47
C THR A 584 -32.46 -0.14 6.14
N ASN A 585 -31.28 -0.30 6.78
CA ASN A 585 -30.13 0.55 6.49
C ASN A 585 -29.61 0.36 5.06
N LEU A 586 -29.65 -0.86 4.53
CA LEU A 586 -29.30 -1.12 3.13
C LEU A 586 -30.22 -0.35 2.18
N LYS A 587 -31.55 -0.37 2.38
CA LYS A 587 -32.50 0.43 1.59
C LYS A 587 -32.15 1.91 1.62
N THR A 588 -31.87 2.46 2.81
CA THR A 588 -31.48 3.87 2.96
C THR A 588 -30.20 4.19 2.18
N VAL A 589 -29.17 3.34 2.26
CA VAL A 589 -27.92 3.52 1.50
C VAL A 589 -28.19 3.44 0.00
N LEU A 590 -28.93 2.44 -0.48
CA LEU A 590 -29.25 2.28 -1.91
C LEU A 590 -30.01 3.49 -2.47
N ASN A 591 -30.99 4.02 -1.72
CA ASN A 591 -31.69 5.25 -2.08
C ASN A 591 -30.74 6.44 -2.19
N HIS A 592 -29.84 6.59 -1.21
CA HIS A 592 -28.88 7.69 -1.18
C HIS A 592 -27.91 7.65 -2.37
N ILE A 593 -27.48 6.46 -2.79
CA ILE A 593 -26.58 6.29 -3.94
C ILE A 593 -27.32 6.12 -5.28
N GLY A 594 -28.65 6.28 -5.31
CA GLY A 594 -29.46 6.21 -6.53
C GLY A 594 -29.45 4.83 -7.21
N ARG A 595 -29.46 3.74 -6.44
CA ARG A 595 -29.48 2.37 -6.95
C ARG A 595 -30.83 1.69 -6.72
N GLU A 596 -31.28 0.93 -7.71
CA GLU A 596 -32.47 0.10 -7.61
C GLU A 596 -32.32 -0.96 -6.50
N HIS A 597 -33.45 -1.31 -5.89
CA HIS A 597 -33.48 -2.31 -4.83
C HIS A 597 -33.61 -3.72 -5.44
N PRO A 598 -32.85 -4.70 -4.94
CA PRO A 598 -33.09 -6.11 -5.30
C PRO A 598 -34.52 -6.54 -4.94
N ARG A 599 -35.07 -7.49 -5.70
CA ARG A 599 -36.45 -8.01 -5.51
C ARG A 599 -36.72 -8.47 -4.08
N TRP A 600 -35.83 -9.27 -3.50
CA TRP A 600 -35.97 -9.75 -2.12
C TRP A 600 -36.01 -8.64 -1.06
N LEU A 601 -35.51 -7.45 -1.38
CA LEU A 601 -35.49 -6.32 -0.45
C LEU A 601 -36.78 -5.49 -0.54
N THR A 602 -37.47 -5.50 -1.69
CA THR A 602 -38.74 -4.78 -1.90
C THR A 602 -39.95 -5.63 -1.54
N GLU A 603 -39.87 -6.94 -1.73
CA GLU A 603 -40.90 -7.89 -1.31
C GLU A 603 -41.06 -7.85 0.21
N THR A 604 -42.29 -7.64 0.69
CA THR A 604 -42.65 -7.86 2.10
C THR A 604 -42.36 -9.34 2.42
N PRO A 605 -41.73 -9.67 3.56
CA PRO A 605 -41.44 -11.07 3.90
C PRO A 605 -42.76 -11.85 3.87
N SER A 606 -42.82 -12.83 2.98
CA SER A 606 -43.91 -13.81 2.95
C SER A 606 -43.80 -14.64 4.22
N ILE A 607 -44.64 -14.32 5.20
CA ILE A 607 -44.89 -15.15 6.39
C ILE A 607 -45.52 -16.47 5.94
#